data_AF-A0A7J4M746-F1
#
_entry.id   AF-A0A7J4M746-F1
#
_cell.length_a   1.000
_cell.length_b   1.000
_cell.length_c   1.000
_cell.angle_alpha   90.00
_cell.angle_beta   90.00
_cell.angle_gamma   90.00
#
_symmetry.space_group_name_H-M   'P 1'
#
loop_
_entity.id
_entity.type
_entity.pdbx_description
1 polymer ?
#
loop_
_entity_poly.entity_id
_entity_poly.type
_entity_poly.pdbx_seq_one_letter_code
_entity_poly.pdbx_strand_id
1 'polypeptide(L)'
;VQIFIVIVASISIFIGSLGIVNTMTTSVLERKKDIGIMKSIGATNNQIFLQFFIESSLLGLVGGLIGALFGELIGIFGTIGINNFINGNLPITLNFGLLLSALLGSFLIGGIAGIVPALSAAKQNPVEALRE
;
A
#
# COMPACT_ATOMS: atom_id res chain seq x y z
N VAL A 1 -6.24 -7.56 -26.15
CA VAL A 1 -5.40 -6.53 -25.48
C VAL A 1 -5.78 -6.33 -24.02
N GLN A 2 -7.06 -6.19 -23.67
CA GLN A 2 -7.48 -5.92 -22.29
C GLN A 2 -7.06 -6.99 -21.26
N ILE A 3 -7.18 -8.29 -21.60
CA ILE A 3 -6.75 -9.39 -20.73
C ILE A 3 -5.25 -9.30 -20.38
N PHE A 4 -4.42 -8.94 -21.35
CA PHE A 4 -2.97 -8.79 -21.13
C PHE A 4 -2.66 -7.67 -20.13
N ILE A 5 -3.33 -6.52 -20.27
CA ILE A 5 -3.19 -5.39 -19.33
C ILE A 5 -3.61 -5.80 -17.92
N VAL A 6 -4.73 -6.50 -17.78
CA VAL A 6 -5.23 -6.95 -16.47
C VAL A 6 -4.26 -7.93 -15.81
N ILE A 7 -3.66 -8.85 -16.57
CA ILE A 7 -2.67 -9.80 -16.04
C ILE A 7 -1.44 -9.04 -15.54
N VAL A 8 -0.87 -8.16 -16.35
CA VAL A 8 0.33 -7.39 -15.98
C VAL A 8 0.04 -6.52 -14.76
N ALA A 9 -1.09 -5.80 -14.75
CA ALA A 9 -1.50 -4.98 -13.62
C ALA A 9 -1.67 -5.81 -12.33
N SER A 10 -2.26 -7.00 -12.42
CA SER A 10 -2.44 -7.90 -11.28
C SER A 10 -1.11 -8.37 -10.71
N ILE A 11 -0.15 -8.74 -11.57
CA ILE A 11 1.20 -9.12 -11.16
C ILE A 11 1.92 -7.94 -10.52
N SER A 12 1.81 -6.73 -11.09
CA SER A 12 2.41 -5.53 -10.52
C SER A 12 1.84 -5.21 -9.14
N ILE A 13 0.52 -5.33 -8.95
CA ILE A 13 -0.13 -5.17 -7.65
C ILE A 13 0.39 -6.21 -6.66
N PHE A 14 0.51 -7.47 -7.09
CA PHE A 14 1.02 -8.54 -6.25
C PHE A 14 2.46 -8.24 -5.77
N ILE A 15 3.37 -7.89 -6.68
CA ILE A 15 4.76 -7.54 -6.33
C ILE A 15 4.81 -6.31 -5.43
N GLY A 16 4.01 -5.27 -5.72
CA GLY A 16 3.93 -4.08 -4.87
C GLY A 16 3.44 -4.40 -3.45
N SER A 17 2.46 -5.29 -3.32
CA SER A 17 1.94 -5.74 -2.03
C SER A 17 2.99 -6.48 -1.19
N LEU A 18 3.86 -7.28 -1.83
CA LEU A 18 4.99 -7.92 -1.14
C LEU A 18 6.01 -6.91 -0.62
N GLY A 19 6.19 -5.79 -1.34
CA GLY A 19 6.99 -4.65 -0.86
C GLY A 19 6.46 -4.12 0.49
N ILE A 20 5.14 -3.91 0.58
CA ILE A 20 4.49 -3.46 1.82
C ILE A 20 4.68 -4.50 2.94
N VAL A 21 4.49 -5.79 2.64
CA VAL A 21 4.71 -6.89 3.61
C VAL A 21 6.12 -6.84 4.18
N ASN A 22 7.14 -6.71 3.32
CA ASN A 22 8.54 -6.66 3.75
C ASN A 22 8.85 -5.44 4.59
N THR A 23 8.45 -4.24 4.14
CA THR A 23 8.66 -3.00 4.88
C THR A 23 7.99 -3.05 6.26
N MET A 24 6.75 -3.53 6.31
CA MET A 24 6.02 -3.65 7.57
C MET A 24 6.62 -4.69 8.50
N THR A 25 7.08 -5.82 7.97
CA THR A 25 7.76 -6.84 8.77
C THR A 25 9.03 -6.27 9.40
N THR A 26 9.84 -5.55 8.63
CA THR A 26 11.02 -4.87 9.16
C THR A 26 10.65 -3.84 10.23
N SER A 27 9.63 -3.02 10.00
CA SER A 27 9.17 -2.03 10.98
C SER A 27 8.72 -2.65 12.30
N VAL A 28 8.03 -3.80 12.26
CA VAL A 28 7.63 -4.55 13.46
C VAL A 28 8.84 -5.05 14.24
N LEU A 29 9.87 -5.53 13.54
CA LEU A 29 11.11 -5.99 14.18
C LEU A 29 11.87 -4.85 14.85
N GLU A 30 11.97 -3.69 14.18
CA GLU A 30 12.60 -2.49 14.75
C GLU A 30 11.86 -1.96 15.98
N ARG A 31 10.53 -2.07 15.99
CA ARG A 31 9.65 -1.60 17.08
C ARG A 31 9.29 -2.69 18.10
N LYS A 32 9.97 -3.85 18.07
CA LYS A 32 9.67 -5.00 18.94
C LYS A 32 9.69 -4.65 20.43
N LYS A 33 10.70 -3.88 20.86
CA LYS A 33 10.83 -3.44 22.26
C LYS A 33 9.69 -2.52 22.70
N ASP A 34 9.31 -1.57 21.85
CA ASP A 34 8.21 -0.64 22.12
C ASP A 34 6.87 -1.39 22.24
N ILE A 35 6.64 -2.38 21.36
CA ILE A 35 5.48 -3.29 21.44
C ILE A 35 5.46 -4.05 22.78
N GLY A 36 6.62 -4.55 23.23
CA GLY A 36 6.78 -5.22 24.52
C GLY A 36 6.43 -4.32 25.70
N ILE A 37 6.89 -3.06 25.69
CA ILE A 37 6.56 -2.05 26.70
C ILE A 37 5.05 -1.77 26.69
N MET A 38 4.45 -1.51 25.52
CA MET A 38 3.02 -1.24 25.39
C MET A 38 2.16 -2.39 25.94
N LYS A 39 2.52 -3.64 25.65
CA LYS A 39 1.82 -4.81 26.18
C LYS A 39 2.00 -4.97 27.69
N SER A 40 3.16 -4.61 28.23
CA SER A 40 3.46 -4.72 29.66
C SER A 40 2.65 -3.72 30.49
N ILE A 41 2.29 -2.57 29.91
CA ILE A 41 1.39 -1.58 30.53
C ILE A 41 -0.10 -1.84 30.24
N GLY A 42 -0.44 -2.95 29.56
CA GLY A 42 -1.82 -3.41 29.36
C GLY A 42 -2.40 -3.19 27.95
N ALA A 43 -1.61 -2.84 26.93
CA ALA A 43 -2.11 -2.78 25.56
C ALA A 43 -2.59 -4.15 25.06
N THR A 44 -3.77 -4.17 24.47
CA THR A 44 -4.38 -5.40 23.93
C THR A 44 -3.79 -5.74 22.56
N ASN A 45 -3.79 -7.03 22.21
CA ASN A 45 -3.38 -7.48 20.87
C ASN A 45 -4.18 -6.80 19.75
N ASN A 46 -5.45 -6.46 20.00
CA ASN A 46 -6.31 -5.79 19.02
C ASN A 46 -5.89 -4.32 18.79
N GLN A 47 -5.45 -3.61 19.82
CA GLN A 47 -4.94 -2.24 19.67
C GLN A 47 -3.67 -2.23 18.82
N ILE A 48 -2.75 -3.17 19.07
CA ILE A 48 -1.50 -3.28 18.31
C ILE A 48 -1.79 -3.68 16.85
N PHE A 49 -2.68 -4.65 16.65
CA PHE A 49 -3.13 -5.05 15.32
C PHE A 49 -3.71 -3.86 14.55
N LEU A 50 -4.65 -3.12 15.14
CA LEU A 50 -5.29 -1.96 14.49
C LEU A 50 -4.27 -0.86 14.16
N GLN A 51 -3.29 -0.62 15.04
CA GLN A 51 -2.24 0.36 14.78
C GLN A 51 -1.46 0.03 13.50
N PHE A 52 -0.93 -1.19 13.40
CA PHE A 52 -0.15 -1.62 12.23
C PHE A 52 -1.01 -1.80 10.98
N PHE A 53 -2.28 -2.21 11.13
CA PHE A 53 -3.23 -2.29 10.02
C PHE A 53 -3.52 -0.90 9.43
N ILE A 54 -3.73 0.10 10.27
CA ILE A 54 -3.93 1.48 9.82
C ILE A 54 -2.65 2.02 9.17
N GLU A 55 -1.49 1.76 9.77
CA GLU A 55 -0.19 2.20 9.24
C GLU A 55 0.06 1.64 7.83
N SER A 56 -0.18 0.36 7.61
CA SER A 56 -0.06 -0.29 6.29
C SER A 56 -1.11 0.16 5.27
N SER A 57 -2.34 0.39 5.71
CA SER A 57 -3.39 0.97 4.86
C SER A 57 -3.04 2.40 4.43
N LEU A 58 -2.46 3.19 5.33
CA LEU A 58 -1.96 4.54 5.03
C LEU A 58 -0.76 4.51 4.09
N LEU A 59 0.17 3.57 4.23
CA LEU A 59 1.25 3.36 3.25
C LEU A 59 0.68 3.07 1.86
N GLY A 60 -0.33 2.21 1.75
CA GLY A 60 -1.04 1.93 0.51
C GLY A 60 -1.74 3.15 -0.07
N LEU A 61 -2.34 4.00 0.76
CA LEU A 61 -2.98 5.24 0.33
C LEU A 61 -1.98 6.29 -0.17
N VAL A 62 -0.88 6.49 0.55
CA VAL A 62 0.19 7.42 0.13
C VAL A 62 0.83 6.93 -1.17
N GLY A 63 1.14 5.63 -1.26
CA GLY A 63 1.63 5.01 -2.50
C GLY A 63 0.64 5.15 -3.65
N GLY A 64 -0.66 5.01 -3.38
CA GLY A 64 -1.73 5.21 -4.35
C GLY A 64 -1.88 6.66 -4.82
N LEU A 65 -1.75 7.65 -3.92
CA LEU A 65 -1.75 9.07 -4.27
C LEU A 65 -0.59 9.42 -5.19
N ILE A 66 0.62 8.96 -4.83
CA ILE A 66 1.81 9.17 -5.64
C ILE A 66 1.65 8.45 -6.98
N GLY A 67 1.25 7.19 -6.98
CA GLY A 67 1.03 6.39 -8.18
C GLY A 67 -0.03 6.98 -9.11
N ALA A 68 -1.14 7.48 -8.58
CA ALA A 68 -2.19 8.14 -9.35
C ALA A 68 -1.67 9.44 -9.99
N LEU A 69 -0.93 10.26 -9.24
CA LEU A 69 -0.34 11.48 -9.77
C LEU A 69 0.65 11.20 -10.90
N PHE A 70 1.57 10.25 -10.71
CA PHE A 70 2.53 9.86 -11.75
C PHE A 70 1.83 9.20 -12.95
N GLY A 71 0.86 8.32 -12.71
CA GLY A 71 0.09 7.67 -13.76
C GLY A 71 -0.64 8.67 -14.64
N GLU A 72 -1.26 9.68 -14.03
CA GLU A 72 -1.96 10.74 -14.76
C GLU A 72 -1.00 11.61 -15.56
N LEU A 73 0.11 12.04 -14.95
CA LEU A 73 1.13 12.82 -15.66
C LEU A 73 1.67 12.06 -16.87
N ILE A 74 2.04 10.79 -16.71
CA ILE A 74 2.53 9.95 -17.80
C ILE A 74 1.44 9.77 -18.88
N GLY A 75 0.19 9.59 -18.48
CA GLY A 75 -0.95 9.47 -19.40
C GLY A 75 -1.16 10.73 -20.25
N ILE A 76 -1.13 11.90 -19.62
CA ILE A 76 -1.26 13.21 -20.27
C ILE A 76 -0.11 13.44 -21.24
N PHE A 77 1.14 13.33 -20.78
CA PHE A 77 2.32 13.54 -21.62
C PHE A 77 2.41 12.54 -22.77
N GLY A 78 2.06 11.27 -22.52
CA GLY A 78 1.98 10.23 -23.55
C GLY A 78 0.94 10.55 -24.63
N THR A 79 -0.24 11.02 -24.21
CA THR A 79 -1.32 11.38 -25.15
C THR A 79 -0.95 12.61 -25.99
N ILE A 80 -0.33 13.62 -25.39
CA ILE A 80 0.19 14.79 -26.11
C ILE A 80 1.26 14.36 -27.12
N GLY A 81 2.21 13.52 -26.73
CA GLY A 81 3.27 13.03 -27.64
C GLY A 81 2.71 12.26 -28.83
N ILE A 82 1.73 11.39 -28.58
CA ILE A 82 1.03 10.64 -29.64
C ILE A 82 0.26 11.60 -30.55
N ASN A 83 -0.54 12.52 -30.01
CA ASN A 83 -1.32 13.46 -30.82
C ASN A 83 -0.44 14.30 -31.76
N ASN A 84 0.73 14.76 -31.29
CA ASN A 84 1.71 15.47 -32.13
C ASN A 84 2.33 14.59 -33.23
N PHE A 85 2.46 13.28 -33.00
CA PHE A 85 3.05 12.35 -33.97
C PHE A 85 2.07 11.92 -35.06
N ILE A 86 0.80 11.66 -34.70
CA ILE A 86 -0.23 11.19 -35.65
C ILE A 86 -1.19 12.29 -36.12
N ASN A 87 -0.96 13.57 -35.76
CA ASN A 87 -1.92 14.67 -35.98
C ASN A 87 -3.36 14.30 -35.53
N GLY A 88 -3.44 13.52 -34.45
CA GLY A 88 -4.69 13.09 -33.83
C GLY A 88 -5.18 14.11 -32.81
N ASN A 89 -6.45 14.02 -32.45
CA ASN A 89 -7.02 14.82 -31.36
C ASN A 89 -7.70 13.89 -30.34
N LEU A 90 -6.92 13.00 -29.72
CA LEU A 90 -7.41 12.15 -28.64
C LEU A 90 -7.75 13.01 -27.42
N PRO A 91 -8.99 12.91 -26.90
CA PRO A 91 -9.40 13.68 -25.74
C PRO A 91 -8.74 13.15 -24.47
N ILE A 92 -8.16 14.06 -23.69
CA ILE A 92 -7.67 13.77 -22.35
C ILE A 92 -8.89 13.77 -21.43
N THR A 93 -9.30 12.60 -20.96
CA THR A 93 -10.47 12.45 -20.09
C THR A 93 -10.03 12.06 -18.68
N LEU A 94 -10.19 12.99 -17.75
CA LEU A 94 -9.97 12.75 -16.33
C LEU A 94 -11.25 12.20 -15.71
N ASN A 95 -11.25 10.91 -15.38
CA ASN A 95 -12.36 10.29 -14.67
C ASN A 95 -12.07 10.24 -13.17
N PHE A 96 -12.65 11.18 -12.42
CA PHE A 96 -12.54 11.23 -10.96
C PHE A 96 -13.04 9.94 -10.28
N GLY A 97 -13.99 9.23 -10.87
CA GLY A 97 -14.48 7.95 -10.35
C GLY A 97 -13.43 6.84 -10.42
N LEU A 98 -12.66 6.78 -11.51
CA LEU A 98 -11.54 5.83 -11.63
C LEU A 98 -10.43 6.16 -10.63
N LEU A 99 -10.10 7.45 -10.48
CA LEU A 99 -9.08 7.90 -9.53
C LEU A 99 -9.46 7.54 -8.09
N LEU A 100 -10.70 7.82 -7.69
CA LEU A 100 -11.20 7.46 -6.36
C LEU A 100 -11.20 5.93 -6.15
N SER A 101 -11.61 5.15 -7.16
CA SER A 101 -11.57 3.69 -7.07
C SER A 101 -10.15 3.13 -6.94
N ALA A 102 -9.16 3.76 -7.59
CA ALA A 102 -7.76 3.38 -7.49
C ALA A 102 -7.18 3.69 -6.12
N LEU A 103 -7.52 4.85 -5.52
CA LEU A 103 -7.11 5.21 -4.17
C LEU A 103 -7.74 4.30 -3.10
N LEU A 104 -9.03 3.98 -3.23
CA LEU A 104 -9.68 3.02 -2.35
C LEU A 104 -9.05 1.62 -2.51
N GLY A 105 -8.77 1.21 -3.75
CA GLY A 105 -8.08 -0.04 -4.04
C GLY A 105 -6.71 -0.10 -3.39
N SER A 106 -5.90 0.97 -3.47
CA SER A 106 -4.56 1.00 -2.88
C SER A 106 -4.59 0.97 -1.35
N PHE A 107 -5.54 1.67 -0.72
CA PHE A 107 -5.76 1.61 0.72
C PHE A 107 -6.11 0.19 1.17
N LEU A 108 -7.03 -0.47 0.47
CA LEU A 108 -7.43 -1.85 0.78
C LEU A 108 -6.29 -2.85 0.57
N ILE A 109 -5.56 -2.74 -0.54
CA ILE A 109 -4.40 -3.60 -0.82
C ILE A 109 -3.31 -3.41 0.24
N GLY A 110 -3.04 -2.17 0.66
CA GLY A 110 -2.10 -1.87 1.74
C GLY A 110 -2.52 -2.51 3.06
N GLY A 111 -3.80 -2.38 3.42
CA GLY A 111 -4.35 -3.03 4.61
C GLY A 111 -4.26 -4.55 4.55
N ILE A 112 -4.65 -5.17 3.42
CA ILE A 112 -4.57 -6.63 3.22
C ILE A 112 -3.13 -7.13 3.34
N ALA A 113 -2.18 -6.45 2.69
CA ALA A 113 -0.76 -6.75 2.78
C ALA A 113 -0.25 -6.64 4.23
N GLY A 114 -0.75 -5.67 4.99
CA GLY A 114 -0.40 -5.45 6.39
C GLY A 114 -0.96 -6.45 7.40
N ILE A 115 -1.94 -7.29 7.03
CA ILE A 115 -2.58 -8.22 7.98
C ILE A 115 -1.54 -9.17 8.60
N VAL A 116 -0.68 -9.78 7.77
CA VAL A 116 0.33 -10.74 8.24
C VAL A 116 1.30 -10.11 9.24
N PRO A 117 2.00 -8.99 8.92
CA PRO A 117 2.91 -8.36 9.88
C PRO A 117 2.19 -7.77 11.10
N ALA A 118 0.97 -7.22 10.94
CA ALA A 118 0.18 -6.72 12.07
C ALA A 118 -0.19 -7.83 13.05
N LEU A 119 -0.53 -9.03 12.57
CA LEU A 119 -0.77 -10.20 13.41
C LEU A 119 0.51 -10.66 14.12
N SER A 120 1.66 -10.64 13.43
CA SER A 120 2.95 -10.95 14.03
C SER A 120 3.28 -10.00 15.19
N ALA A 121 3.10 -8.68 14.99
CA ALA A 121 3.28 -7.67 16.03
C ALA A 121 2.32 -7.88 17.21
N ALA A 122 1.05 -8.16 16.91
CA ALA A 122 0.02 -8.40 17.90
C ALA A 122 0.25 -9.68 18.72
N LYS A 123 1.02 -10.66 18.21
CA LYS A 123 1.33 -11.92 18.92
C LYS A 123 2.70 -11.92 19.61
N GLN A 124 3.46 -10.82 19.54
CA GLN A 124 4.77 -10.70 20.19
C GLN A 124 4.68 -10.94 21.71
N ASN A 125 5.57 -11.77 22.27
CA ASN A 125 5.62 -12.03 23.71
C ASN A 125 6.38 -10.90 24.45
N PRO A 126 5.76 -10.23 25.44
CA PRO A 126 6.40 -9.13 26.18
C PRO A 126 7.73 -9.51 26.84
N VAL A 127 7.83 -10.76 27.33
CA VAL A 127 9.01 -11.24 28.04
C VAL A 127 10.21 -11.41 27.09
N GLU A 128 9.97 -11.84 25.86
CA GLU A 128 11.02 -11.95 24.84
C GLU A 128 11.41 -10.57 24.30
N ALA A 129 10.45 -9.67 24.14
CA ALA A 129 10.68 -8.32 23.64
C ALA A 129 11.50 -7.42 24.59
N LEU A 130 11.54 -7.73 25.88
CA LEU A 130 12.32 -6.99 26.88
C LEU A 130 13.68 -7.63 27.22
N ARG A 131 13.92 -8.88 26.80
CA ARG A 131 15.19 -9.60 27.00
C ARG A 131 16.21 -9.34 25.88
N GLU A 132 15.74 -8.90 24.71
CA GLU A 132 16.54 -8.37 23.59
C GLU A 132 16.69 -6.84 23.72
#